data_AF-J9C7T7-F1
#
_entry.id   AF-J9C7T7-F1
#
_cell.length_a   1.000
_cell.length_b   1.000
_cell.length_c   1.000
_cell.angle_alpha   90.00
_cell.angle_beta   90.00
_cell.angle_gamma   90.00
#
_symmetry.space_group_name_H-M   'P 1'
#
loop_
_entity.id
_entity.type
_entity.pdbx_description
1 polymer ?
#
loop_
_entity_poly.entity_id
_entity_poly.type
_entity_poly.pdbx_seq_one_letter_code
_entity_poly.pdbx_strand_id
1 'polypeptide(L)'
;KYESNLKRLRDWLTVPKSNGYESLHITVKGPEEKWVEVQIRTERMDEVAEHGLAAHWRYKGVKSSGGTVDSWLADIRSALETGNDHLLTQSLTSDLKHKEVYVFSPKGDLYRLPPHSTVLDFAYTIHSGVGNRCVGGRIEGKNYPIRQELESGQTVEILTSTNQVPKTEWLNIAQSNHARAKIRAAVRELSAADSALGKEVLERKMKNRKLDWDESLINQLIKKMGYKESFDFFRDLGN
;
A
#
# COMPACT_ATOMS: atom_id res chain seq x y z
N LYS A 1 -26.69 16.38 -39.22
CA LYS A 1 -26.90 15.28 -38.25
C LYS A 1 -26.44 14.00 -38.92
N TYR A 2 -25.48 13.29 -38.33
CA TYR A 2 -24.94 12.05 -38.90
C TYR A 2 -25.51 10.85 -38.15
N GLU A 3 -25.68 9.72 -38.84
CA GLU A 3 -26.15 8.47 -38.22
C GLU A 3 -25.07 7.88 -37.33
N SER A 4 -25.37 7.65 -36.05
CA SER A 4 -24.41 7.14 -35.06
C SER A 4 -24.59 5.66 -34.79
N ASN A 5 -23.48 4.92 -34.68
CA ASN A 5 -23.49 3.52 -34.26
C ASN A 5 -23.28 3.40 -32.74
N LEU A 6 -24.39 3.25 -32.00
CA LEU A 6 -24.39 3.13 -30.53
C LEU A 6 -23.60 1.92 -30.00
N LYS A 7 -23.42 0.85 -30.79
CA LYS A 7 -22.61 -0.32 -30.38
C LYS A 7 -21.12 -0.02 -30.30
N ARG A 8 -20.66 1.06 -30.94
CA ARG A 8 -19.26 1.52 -30.95
C ARG A 8 -19.02 2.75 -30.08
N LEU A 9 -19.99 3.11 -29.23
CA LEU A 9 -19.81 4.16 -28.23
C LEU A 9 -18.88 3.67 -27.11
N ARG A 10 -17.83 4.41 -26.82
CA ARG A 10 -16.98 4.18 -25.64
C ARG A 10 -16.96 5.44 -24.79
N ASP A 11 -17.47 5.32 -23.58
CA ASP A 11 -17.46 6.39 -22.59
C ASP A 11 -16.29 6.18 -21.61
N TRP A 12 -15.17 6.85 -21.89
CA TRP A 12 -14.02 6.89 -20.98
C TRP A 12 -14.08 8.08 -20.02
N LEU A 13 -15.20 8.82 -19.97
CA LEU A 13 -15.42 9.86 -18.96
C LEU A 13 -15.92 9.23 -17.65
N THR A 14 -16.87 8.30 -17.75
CA THR A 14 -17.44 7.62 -16.58
C THR A 14 -16.51 6.51 -16.06
N VAL A 15 -15.73 5.88 -16.94
CA VAL A 15 -14.78 4.82 -16.59
C VAL A 15 -13.42 5.16 -17.21
N PRO A 16 -12.63 6.06 -16.58
CA PRO A 16 -11.34 6.47 -17.12
C PRO A 16 -10.35 5.30 -17.14
N LYS A 17 -9.43 5.32 -18.09
CA LYS A 17 -8.37 4.30 -18.16
C LYS A 17 -7.35 4.52 -17.04
N SER A 18 -6.63 3.46 -16.67
CA SER A 18 -5.64 3.48 -15.59
C SER A 18 -4.49 4.48 -15.78
N ASN A 19 -4.24 4.91 -17.02
CA ASN A 19 -3.26 5.96 -17.37
C ASN A 19 -3.82 7.39 -17.26
N GLY A 20 -5.06 7.57 -16.77
CA GLY A 20 -5.72 8.87 -16.66
C GLY A 20 -6.36 9.38 -17.97
N TYR A 21 -6.42 8.55 -19.01
CA TYR A 21 -7.05 8.92 -20.28
C TYR A 21 -8.57 9.04 -20.15
N GLU A 22 -9.09 10.20 -20.55
CA GLU A 22 -10.49 10.61 -20.51
C GLU A 22 -10.91 11.12 -21.90
N SER A 23 -11.90 10.48 -22.54
CA SER A 23 -12.45 10.92 -23.84
C SER A 23 -13.75 10.17 -24.13
N LEU A 24 -14.66 10.80 -24.88
CA LEU A 24 -15.85 10.13 -25.40
C LEU A 24 -15.61 9.75 -26.86
N HIS A 25 -15.71 8.47 -27.20
CA HIS A 25 -15.52 7.98 -28.56
C HIS A 25 -16.85 7.54 -29.15
N ILE A 26 -17.18 8.04 -30.35
CA ILE A 26 -18.39 7.65 -31.09
C ILE A 26 -18.06 7.45 -32.56
N THR A 27 -18.61 6.40 -33.19
CA THR A 27 -18.49 6.20 -34.63
C THR A 27 -19.75 6.68 -35.33
N VAL A 28 -19.59 7.55 -36.33
CA VAL A 28 -20.68 8.12 -37.13
C VAL A 28 -20.48 7.85 -38.61
N LYS A 29 -21.57 7.70 -39.37
CA LYS A 29 -21.54 7.56 -40.83
C LYS A 29 -21.40 8.94 -41.47
N GLY A 30 -20.28 9.17 -42.15
CA GLY A 30 -19.95 10.43 -42.80
C GLY A 30 -20.62 10.64 -44.17
N PRO A 31 -20.38 11.79 -44.81
CA PRO A 31 -21.02 12.17 -46.08
C PRO A 31 -20.78 11.21 -47.26
N GLU A 32 -19.65 10.50 -47.28
CA GLU A 32 -19.29 9.53 -48.33
C GLU A 32 -19.64 8.08 -47.98
N GLU A 33 -20.62 7.86 -47.09
CA GLU A 33 -20.95 6.55 -46.50
C GLU A 33 -19.82 5.85 -45.72
N LYS A 34 -18.68 6.52 -45.52
CA LYS A 34 -17.57 6.01 -44.73
C LYS A 34 -17.83 6.21 -43.24
N TRP A 35 -17.47 5.20 -42.45
CA TRP A 35 -17.51 5.29 -40.99
C TRP A 35 -16.33 6.10 -40.48
N VAL A 36 -16.60 7.14 -39.69
CA VAL A 36 -15.60 8.01 -39.08
C VAL A 36 -15.74 7.92 -37.57
N GLU A 37 -14.61 7.74 -36.89
CA GLU A 37 -14.55 7.81 -35.44
C GLU A 37 -14.33 9.26 -35.00
N VAL A 38 -15.18 9.74 -34.10
CA VAL A 38 -15.11 11.08 -33.52
C VAL A 38 -14.78 10.92 -32.05
N GLN A 39 -13.75 11.63 -31.61
CA GLN A 39 -13.31 11.67 -30.22
C GLN A 39 -13.58 13.06 -29.67
N ILE A 40 -14.32 13.12 -28.56
CA ILE A 40 -14.74 14.36 -27.91
C ILE A 40 -14.07 14.42 -26.54
N ARG A 41 -13.27 15.46 -26.33
CA ARG A 41 -12.52 15.70 -25.10
C ARG A 41 -12.38 17.21 -24.85
N THR A 42 -12.22 17.59 -23.59
CA THR A 42 -11.90 18.99 -23.21
C THR A 42 -10.41 19.27 -23.43
N GLU A 43 -10.02 20.54 -23.50
CA GLU A 43 -8.60 20.93 -23.63
C GLU A 43 -7.73 20.32 -22.52
N ARG A 44 -8.21 20.30 -21.27
CA ARG A 44 -7.54 19.62 -20.14
C ARG A 44 -7.32 18.13 -20.39
N MET A 45 -8.31 17.44 -20.96
CA MET A 45 -8.22 16.01 -21.27
C MET A 45 -7.26 15.75 -22.44
N ASP A 46 -7.21 16.66 -23.40
CA ASP A 46 -6.28 16.63 -24.52
C ASP A 46 -4.83 16.74 -24.04
N GLU A 47 -4.54 17.70 -23.15
CA GLU A 47 -3.20 17.84 -22.54
C GLU A 47 -2.73 16.57 -21.82
N VAL A 48 -3.62 15.92 -21.05
CA VAL A 48 -3.32 14.66 -20.35
C VAL A 48 -3.15 13.49 -21.33
N ALA A 49 -3.90 13.47 -22.43
CA ALA A 49 -3.78 12.43 -23.44
C ALA A 49 -2.49 12.56 -24.27
N GLU A 50 -2.03 13.79 -24.54
CA GLU A 50 -0.81 14.06 -25.33
C GLU A 50 0.47 14.02 -24.49
N HIS A 51 0.44 14.53 -23.24
CA HIS A 51 1.63 14.71 -22.41
C HIS A 51 1.66 13.81 -21.15
N GLY A 52 0.59 13.04 -20.90
CA GLY A 52 0.53 12.10 -19.78
C GLY A 52 0.65 12.75 -18.40
N LEU A 53 1.34 12.08 -17.48
CA LEU A 53 1.48 12.47 -16.06
C LEU A 53 2.10 13.87 -15.88
N ALA A 54 2.87 14.36 -16.86
CA ALA A 54 3.51 15.68 -16.82
C ALA A 54 2.51 16.84 -16.88
N ALA A 55 1.36 16.68 -17.57
CA ALA A 55 0.31 17.69 -17.63
C ALA A 55 -0.51 17.77 -16.32
N HIS A 56 -0.64 16.63 -15.62
CA HIS A 56 -1.40 16.53 -14.38
C HIS A 56 -0.83 17.43 -13.25
N TRP A 57 0.47 17.76 -13.27
CA TRP A 57 1.10 18.66 -12.28
C TRP A 57 0.89 20.16 -12.53
N ARG A 58 0.68 20.59 -13.79
CA ARG A 58 0.43 22.02 -14.11
C ARG A 58 -0.96 22.48 -13.67
N TYR A 59 -1.96 21.60 -13.75
CA TYR A 59 -3.36 21.97 -13.54
C TYR A 59 -3.85 21.72 -12.11
N LYS A 60 -3.34 20.67 -11.44
CA LYS A 60 -3.54 20.49 -10.00
C LYS A 60 -2.60 21.41 -9.24
N GLY A 61 -2.96 22.69 -9.16
CA GLY A 61 -2.52 23.64 -8.12
C GLY A 61 -2.96 23.16 -6.73
N VAL A 62 -2.59 21.93 -6.38
CA VAL A 62 -2.90 21.27 -5.13
C VAL A 62 -1.84 21.76 -4.16
N LYS A 63 -2.27 22.71 -3.33
CA LYS A 63 -1.75 22.90 -1.98
C LYS A 63 -1.94 21.58 -1.22
N SER A 64 -1.08 20.58 -1.46
CA SER A 64 -0.96 19.41 -0.61
C SER A 64 0.11 19.70 0.42
N SER A 65 -0.36 19.89 1.65
CA SER A 65 0.37 19.84 2.91
C SER A 65 1.59 18.89 2.91
N GLY A 66 2.76 19.45 2.61
CA GLY A 66 4.04 18.75 2.63
C GLY A 66 5.10 19.62 1.97
N GLY A 67 5.70 20.52 2.74
CA GLY A 67 6.65 21.55 2.28
C GLY A 67 7.97 21.06 1.67
N THR A 68 8.08 19.78 1.32
CA THR A 68 9.25 19.16 0.70
C THR A 68 9.33 19.37 -0.81
N VAL A 69 8.20 19.52 -1.50
CA VAL A 69 8.18 19.66 -2.97
C VAL A 69 8.32 21.13 -3.41
N ASP A 70 7.75 22.06 -2.64
CA ASP A 70 7.93 23.50 -2.87
C ASP A 70 9.36 23.95 -2.56
N SER A 71 10.01 23.37 -1.54
CA SER A 71 11.44 23.61 -1.29
C SER A 71 12.29 23.06 -2.44
N TRP A 72 11.98 21.86 -2.93
CA TRP A 72 12.67 21.22 -4.06
C TRP A 72 12.60 22.05 -5.35
N LEU A 73 11.44 22.66 -5.66
CA LEU A 73 11.30 23.54 -6.83
C LEU A 73 12.02 24.89 -6.63
N ALA A 74 12.05 25.42 -5.41
CA ALA A 74 12.83 26.60 -5.09
C ALA A 74 14.35 26.33 -5.21
N ASP A 75 14.80 25.15 -4.79
CA ASP A 75 16.18 24.71 -4.88
C ASP A 75 16.63 24.50 -6.33
N ILE A 76 15.76 23.94 -7.19
CA ILE A 76 16.02 23.81 -8.64
C ILE A 76 16.12 25.19 -9.30
N ARG A 77 15.25 26.13 -8.92
CA ARG A 77 15.28 27.49 -9.47
C ARG A 77 16.53 28.24 -9.04
N SER A 78 16.91 28.13 -7.76
CA SER A 78 18.15 28.68 -7.22
C SER A 78 19.39 28.11 -7.92
N ALA A 79 19.42 26.80 -8.16
CA ALA A 79 20.53 26.12 -8.83
C ALA A 79 20.66 26.49 -10.32
N LEU A 80 19.54 26.71 -11.01
CA LEU A 80 19.52 27.22 -12.38
C LEU A 80 19.97 28.71 -12.46
N GLU A 81 19.67 29.50 -11.43
CA GLU A 81 20.12 30.89 -11.33
C GLU A 81 21.62 31.03 -10.99
N THR A 82 22.22 30.03 -10.34
CA THR A 82 23.66 30.04 -9.97
C THR A 82 24.59 29.39 -11.01
N GLY A 83 24.05 28.75 -12.06
CA GLY A 83 24.84 28.24 -13.20
C GLY A 83 25.82 27.10 -12.85
N ASN A 84 25.62 26.40 -11.74
CA ASN A 84 26.49 25.31 -11.29
C ASN A 84 25.84 23.94 -11.51
N ASP A 85 25.95 23.41 -12.74
CA ASP A 85 25.40 22.11 -13.18
C ASP A 85 25.87 20.90 -12.35
N HIS A 86 26.96 21.03 -11.60
CA HIS A 86 27.58 19.92 -10.87
C HIS A 86 26.86 19.55 -9.56
N LEU A 87 26.11 20.47 -8.94
CA LEU A 87 25.30 20.18 -7.73
C LEU A 87 23.92 19.61 -8.07
N LEU A 88 23.37 20.00 -9.24
CA LEU A 88 22.11 19.48 -9.76
C LEU A 88 22.20 17.98 -10.03
N THR A 89 23.27 17.53 -10.70
CA THR A 89 23.42 16.12 -11.10
C THR A 89 23.55 15.14 -9.92
N GLN A 90 24.10 15.56 -8.78
CA GLN A 90 24.27 14.67 -7.62
C GLN A 90 23.01 14.53 -6.74
N SER A 91 22.22 15.60 -6.56
CA SER A 91 20.94 15.52 -5.84
C SER A 91 19.81 14.97 -6.72
N LEU A 92 19.81 15.26 -8.03
CA LEU A 92 18.84 14.67 -8.96
C LEU A 92 19.01 13.15 -9.09
N THR A 93 20.24 12.63 -9.07
CA THR A 93 20.47 11.19 -9.24
C THR A 93 20.19 10.35 -8.00
N SER A 94 20.09 10.96 -6.81
CA SER A 94 19.76 10.26 -5.56
C SER A 94 18.26 10.06 -5.40
N ASP A 95 17.44 11.07 -5.71
CA ASP A 95 15.98 11.00 -5.59
C ASP A 95 15.28 10.39 -6.83
N LEU A 96 15.87 10.47 -8.03
CA LEU A 96 15.31 9.87 -9.26
C LEU A 96 15.67 8.38 -9.46
N LYS A 97 16.33 7.74 -8.48
CA LYS A 97 16.68 6.30 -8.54
C LYS A 97 15.86 5.42 -7.61
N HIS A 98 14.68 5.85 -7.18
CA HIS A 98 13.69 4.91 -6.66
C HIS A 98 13.08 4.14 -7.84
N LYS A 99 13.76 3.07 -8.26
CA LYS A 99 13.18 2.07 -9.17
C LYS A 99 12.00 1.43 -8.45
N GLU A 100 10.80 1.95 -8.67
CA GLU A 100 9.57 1.29 -8.25
C GLU A 100 9.51 -0.11 -8.86
N VAL A 101 9.07 -1.07 -8.06
CA VAL A 101 8.95 -2.46 -8.47
C VAL A 101 7.51 -2.72 -8.90
N TYR A 102 7.35 -3.27 -10.10
CA TYR A 102 6.04 -3.55 -10.70
C TYR A 102 5.82 -5.06 -10.75
N VAL A 103 4.85 -5.56 -9.99
CA VAL A 103 4.54 -7.00 -9.91
C VAL A 103 3.12 -7.30 -10.33
N PHE A 104 2.93 -8.46 -10.95
CA PHE A 104 1.64 -8.93 -11.41
C PHE A 104 1.04 -9.94 -10.43
N SER A 105 -0.26 -9.85 -10.19
CA SER A 105 -1.02 -10.95 -9.59
C SER A 105 -1.22 -12.07 -10.61
N PRO A 106 -1.55 -13.30 -10.19
CA PRO A 106 -1.87 -14.39 -11.11
C PRO A 106 -3.12 -14.11 -11.96
N LYS A 107 -3.92 -13.12 -11.56
CA LYS A 107 -5.11 -12.65 -12.31
C LYS A 107 -4.76 -11.59 -13.36
N GLY A 108 -3.52 -11.11 -13.39
CA GLY A 108 -3.04 -10.06 -14.31
C GLY A 108 -3.16 -8.64 -13.77
N ASP A 109 -3.49 -8.46 -12.48
CA ASP A 109 -3.54 -7.13 -11.87
C ASP A 109 -2.12 -6.61 -11.61
N LEU A 110 -1.87 -5.34 -11.95
CA LEU A 110 -0.57 -4.70 -11.76
C LEU A 110 -0.51 -3.98 -10.41
N TYR A 111 0.51 -4.27 -9.61
CA TYR A 111 0.78 -3.61 -8.34
C TYR A 111 2.13 -2.90 -8.38
N ARG A 112 2.15 -1.67 -7.84
CA ARG A 112 3.37 -0.90 -7.62
C ARG A 112 3.84 -1.07 -6.18
N LEU A 113 5.13 -1.30 -6.01
CA LEU A 113 5.76 -1.49 -4.71
C LEU A 113 7.04 -0.63 -4.62
N PRO A 114 7.44 -0.21 -3.41
CA PRO A 114 8.75 0.40 -3.18
C PRO A 114 9.90 -0.51 -3.66
N PRO A 115 11.08 0.06 -3.96
CA PRO A 115 12.28 -0.75 -4.21
C PRO A 115 12.57 -1.71 -3.05
N HIS A 116 13.12 -2.88 -3.35
CA HIS A 116 13.44 -3.94 -2.38
C HIS A 116 12.22 -4.49 -1.62
N SER A 117 11.01 -4.33 -2.16
CA SER A 117 9.84 -4.92 -1.53
C SER A 117 9.89 -6.44 -1.55
N THR A 118 9.46 -7.04 -0.45
CA THR A 118 9.45 -8.49 -0.28
C THR A 118 8.11 -9.11 -0.67
N VAL A 119 8.07 -10.43 -0.81
CA VAL A 119 6.82 -11.21 -0.93
C VAL A 119 5.82 -10.84 0.18
N LEU A 120 6.32 -10.60 1.40
CA LEU A 120 5.48 -10.18 2.52
C LEU A 120 4.84 -8.80 2.28
N ASP A 121 5.61 -7.83 1.77
CA ASP A 121 5.10 -6.50 1.44
C ASP A 121 4.00 -6.56 0.38
N PHE A 122 4.18 -7.41 -0.64
CA PHE A 122 3.15 -7.63 -1.66
C PHE A 122 1.88 -8.23 -1.07
N ALA A 123 1.99 -9.21 -0.15
CA ALA A 123 0.85 -9.81 0.52
C ALA A 123 0.02 -8.78 1.30
N TYR A 124 0.68 -7.88 2.04
CA TYR A 124 -0.01 -6.80 2.78
C TYR A 124 -0.57 -5.71 1.87
N THR A 125 0.00 -5.52 0.68
CA THR A 125 -0.50 -4.58 -0.33
C THR A 125 -1.81 -5.08 -0.95
N ILE A 126 -1.95 -6.39 -1.16
CA ILE A 126 -3.21 -7.01 -1.63
C ILE A 126 -4.28 -6.85 -0.55
N HIS A 127 -4.03 -7.37 0.66
CA HIS A 127 -4.98 -7.30 1.76
C HIS A 127 -4.31 -7.67 3.09
N SER A 128 -4.70 -7.01 4.19
CA SER A 128 -4.16 -7.33 5.53
C SER A 128 -4.42 -8.79 5.95
N GLY A 129 -5.61 -9.32 5.64
CA GLY A 129 -5.94 -10.72 5.91
C GLY A 129 -5.09 -11.74 5.14
N VAL A 130 -4.64 -11.39 3.93
CA VAL A 130 -3.71 -12.21 3.13
C VAL A 130 -2.30 -12.10 3.72
N GLY A 131 -1.86 -10.88 4.03
CA GLY A 131 -0.59 -10.61 4.70
C GLY A 131 -0.45 -11.35 6.04
N ASN A 132 -1.48 -11.30 6.89
CA ASN A 132 -1.48 -11.95 8.21
C ASN A 132 -1.31 -13.47 8.12
N ARG A 133 -1.79 -14.08 7.03
CA ARG A 133 -1.77 -15.54 6.80
C ARG A 133 -0.66 -15.97 5.84
N CYS A 134 0.24 -15.07 5.46
CA CYS A 134 1.28 -15.32 4.46
C CYS A 134 2.37 -16.27 4.98
N VAL A 135 2.57 -17.39 4.28
CA VAL A 135 3.63 -18.38 4.58
C VAL A 135 4.78 -18.29 3.59
N GLY A 136 4.51 -17.80 2.38
CA GLY A 136 5.49 -17.68 1.31
C GLY A 136 4.85 -17.17 0.03
N GLY A 137 5.60 -17.20 -1.06
CA GLY A 137 5.11 -16.80 -2.37
C GLY A 137 5.58 -17.78 -3.44
N ARG A 138 4.80 -17.89 -4.51
CA ARG A 138 5.18 -18.58 -5.73
C ARG A 138 5.43 -17.54 -6.81
N ILE A 139 6.68 -17.42 -7.23
CA ILE A 139 7.13 -16.48 -8.27
C ILE A 139 7.38 -17.30 -9.53
N GLU A 140 6.66 -16.99 -10.60
CA GLU A 140 6.77 -17.71 -11.89
C GLU A 140 6.66 -19.25 -11.76
N GLY A 141 5.81 -19.71 -10.84
CA GLY A 141 5.60 -21.15 -10.60
C GLY A 141 6.58 -21.82 -9.63
N LYS A 142 7.60 -21.11 -9.12
CA LYS A 142 8.56 -21.62 -8.13
C LYS A 142 8.30 -21.05 -6.73
N ASN A 143 8.46 -21.88 -5.70
CA ASN A 143 8.20 -21.48 -4.31
C ASN A 143 9.41 -20.73 -3.71
N TYR A 144 9.12 -19.60 -3.07
CA TYR A 144 10.08 -18.73 -2.40
C TYR A 144 9.60 -18.35 -0.99
N PRO A 145 10.55 -18.08 -0.07
CA PRO A 145 10.22 -17.64 1.28
C PRO A 145 9.66 -16.20 1.30
N ILE A 146 9.00 -15.83 2.41
CA ILE A 146 8.43 -14.47 2.59
C ILE A 146 9.44 -13.33 2.50
N ARG A 147 10.74 -13.61 2.70
CA ARG A 147 11.84 -12.63 2.64
C ARG A 147 12.29 -12.32 1.21
N GLN A 148 11.91 -13.15 0.24
CA GLN A 148 12.36 -12.98 -1.13
C GLN A 148 12.00 -11.58 -1.64
N GLU A 149 13.01 -10.85 -2.13
CA GLU A 149 12.83 -9.56 -2.78
C GLU A 149 12.22 -9.78 -4.16
N LEU A 150 11.31 -8.88 -4.52
CA LEU A 150 10.57 -8.90 -5.77
C LEU A 150 11.25 -8.04 -6.83
N GLU A 151 11.19 -8.50 -8.07
CA GLU A 151 11.71 -7.78 -9.23
C GLU A 151 10.57 -7.37 -10.18
N SER A 152 10.78 -6.30 -10.94
CA SER A 152 9.78 -5.80 -11.88
C SER A 152 9.52 -6.79 -13.01
N GLY A 153 8.25 -7.01 -13.31
CA GLY A 153 7.79 -7.92 -14.37
C GLY A 153 7.43 -9.32 -13.87
N GLN A 154 7.71 -9.64 -12.61
CA GLN A 154 7.41 -10.95 -12.05
C GLN A 154 5.92 -11.12 -11.76
N THR A 155 5.41 -12.32 -12.01
CA THR A 155 4.08 -12.75 -11.54
C THR A 155 4.24 -13.47 -10.21
N VAL A 156 3.57 -12.95 -9.18
CA VAL A 156 3.70 -13.41 -7.79
C VAL A 156 2.35 -13.88 -7.28
N GLU A 157 2.30 -15.12 -6.81
CA GLU A 157 1.16 -15.68 -6.09
C GLU A 157 1.51 -15.79 -4.60
N ILE A 158 0.61 -15.37 -3.72
CA ILE A 158 0.84 -15.49 -2.27
C ILE A 158 0.28 -16.82 -1.76
N LEU A 159 1.10 -17.56 -1.02
CA LEU A 159 0.70 -18.78 -0.34
C LEU A 159 0.24 -18.44 1.08
N THR A 160 -1.03 -18.71 1.38
CA THR A 160 -1.63 -18.45 2.70
C THR A 160 -1.95 -19.73 3.47
N SER A 161 -1.84 -19.70 4.80
CA SER A 161 -2.27 -20.78 5.70
C SER A 161 -3.16 -20.25 6.83
N THR A 162 -4.12 -21.06 7.26
CA THR A 162 -5.01 -20.74 8.39
C THR A 162 -4.30 -20.70 9.73
N ASN A 163 -3.22 -21.47 9.88
CA ASN A 163 -2.47 -21.57 11.13
C ASN A 163 -1.40 -20.49 11.26
N GLN A 164 -1.19 -19.71 10.20
CA GLN A 164 -0.19 -18.66 10.18
C GLN A 164 -0.74 -17.39 10.84
N VAL A 165 0.05 -16.85 11.75
CA VAL A 165 -0.28 -15.66 12.54
C VAL A 165 0.87 -14.66 12.38
N PRO A 166 0.60 -13.34 12.31
CA PRO A 166 1.65 -12.34 12.23
C PRO A 166 2.56 -12.36 13.46
N LYS A 167 3.87 -12.23 13.21
CA LYS A 167 4.91 -12.23 14.25
C LYS A 167 5.66 -10.92 14.28
N THR A 168 6.25 -10.56 15.42
CA THR A 168 7.11 -9.38 15.58
C THR A 168 8.32 -9.42 14.64
N GLU A 169 8.89 -10.60 14.40
CA GLU A 169 10.04 -10.82 13.51
C GLU A 169 9.77 -10.36 12.06
N TRP A 170 8.50 -10.34 11.64
CA TRP A 170 8.12 -9.88 10.30
C TRP A 170 8.41 -8.40 10.07
N LEU A 171 8.56 -7.60 11.13
CA LEU A 171 8.98 -6.20 11.03
C LEU A 171 10.41 -6.04 10.52
N ASN A 172 11.24 -7.08 10.62
CA ASN A 172 12.60 -7.13 10.07
C ASN A 172 12.63 -7.69 8.64
N ILE A 173 11.47 -8.11 8.11
CA ILE A 173 11.32 -8.67 6.77
C ILE A 173 10.61 -7.67 5.87
N ALA A 174 9.51 -7.08 6.36
CA ALA A 174 8.74 -6.09 5.63
C ALA A 174 9.52 -4.78 5.48
N GLN A 175 9.72 -4.36 4.23
CA GLN A 175 10.42 -3.13 3.90
C GLN A 175 9.46 -1.95 3.77
N SER A 176 8.22 -2.19 3.36
CA SER A 176 7.24 -1.13 3.16
C SER A 176 6.70 -0.58 4.49
N ASN A 177 6.62 0.74 4.61
CA ASN A 177 6.02 1.40 5.78
C ASN A 177 4.57 0.97 6.00
N HIS A 178 3.85 0.73 4.90
CA HIS A 178 2.46 0.24 4.94
C HIS A 178 2.36 -1.14 5.59
N ALA A 179 3.13 -2.13 5.12
CA ALA A 179 3.12 -3.46 5.71
C ALA A 179 3.59 -3.43 7.16
N ARG A 180 4.67 -2.69 7.48
CA ARG A 180 5.17 -2.55 8.87
C ARG A 180 4.13 -1.95 9.81
N ALA A 181 3.30 -1.01 9.36
CA ALA A 181 2.20 -0.46 10.16
C ALA A 181 1.10 -1.51 10.39
N LYS A 182 0.70 -2.25 9.35
CA LYS A 182 -0.31 -3.30 9.43
C LYS A 182 0.13 -4.48 10.31
N ILE A 183 1.38 -4.92 10.18
CA ILE A 183 1.97 -5.96 11.02
C ILE A 183 1.96 -5.53 12.49
N ARG A 184 2.40 -4.30 12.80
CA ARG A 184 2.36 -3.77 14.17
C ARG A 184 0.95 -3.77 14.76
N ALA A 185 -0.04 -3.33 13.97
CA ALA A 185 -1.42 -3.33 14.40
C ALA A 185 -1.93 -4.75 14.66
N ALA A 186 -1.67 -5.69 13.75
CA ALA A 186 -2.14 -7.08 13.87
C ALA A 186 -1.47 -7.82 15.04
N VAL A 187 -0.17 -7.63 15.27
CA VAL A 187 0.53 -8.19 16.43
C VAL A 187 -0.03 -7.62 17.73
N ARG A 188 -0.29 -6.31 17.78
CA ARG A 188 -0.89 -5.67 18.97
C ARG A 188 -2.28 -6.20 19.26
N GLU A 189 -3.10 -6.38 18.24
CA GLU A 189 -4.45 -6.95 18.35
C GLU A 189 -4.41 -8.38 18.89
N LEU A 190 -3.52 -9.22 18.38
CA LEU A 190 -3.31 -10.58 18.85
C LEU A 190 -2.91 -10.59 20.34
N SER A 191 -1.90 -9.79 20.71
CA SER A 191 -1.46 -9.69 22.10
C SER A 191 -2.55 -9.14 23.03
N ALA A 192 -3.45 -8.29 22.52
CA ALA A 192 -4.56 -7.78 23.31
C ALA A 192 -5.64 -8.85 23.57
N ALA A 193 -5.89 -9.72 22.59
CA ALA A 193 -6.76 -10.87 22.78
C ALA A 193 -6.18 -11.84 23.83
N ASP A 194 -4.88 -12.13 23.76
CA ASP A 194 -4.19 -12.99 24.74
C ASP A 194 -4.24 -12.40 26.17
N SER A 195 -4.02 -11.09 26.27
CA SER A 195 -4.12 -10.34 27.54
C SER A 195 -5.52 -10.40 28.14
N ALA A 196 -6.57 -10.27 27.31
CA ALA A 196 -7.96 -10.38 27.78
C ALA A 196 -8.27 -11.80 28.30
N LEU A 197 -7.80 -12.84 27.60
CA LEU A 197 -7.90 -14.24 28.04
C LEU A 197 -7.20 -14.47 29.38
N GLY A 198 -5.97 -13.96 29.53
CA GLY A 198 -5.21 -14.07 30.78
C GLY A 198 -5.92 -13.40 31.95
N LYS A 199 -6.53 -12.22 31.74
CA LYS A 199 -7.35 -11.55 32.75
C LYS A 199 -8.53 -12.42 33.19
N GLU A 200 -9.27 -12.98 32.24
CA GLU A 200 -10.42 -13.86 32.54
C GLU A 200 -9.99 -15.13 33.31
N VAL A 201 -8.87 -15.75 32.93
CA VAL A 201 -8.32 -16.92 33.62
C VAL A 201 -7.95 -16.59 35.06
N LEU A 202 -7.34 -15.43 35.31
CA LEU A 202 -7.02 -14.98 36.67
C LEU A 202 -8.29 -14.78 37.49
N GLU A 203 -9.26 -14.07 36.93
CA GLU A 203 -10.53 -13.77 37.60
C GLU A 203 -11.26 -15.07 37.99
N ARG A 204 -11.30 -16.04 37.08
CA ARG A 204 -11.90 -17.36 37.34
C ARG A 204 -11.16 -18.11 38.46
N LYS A 205 -9.83 -18.09 38.47
CA LYS A 205 -9.01 -18.72 39.52
C LYS A 205 -9.19 -18.04 40.89
N MET A 206 -9.33 -16.71 40.92
CA MET A 206 -9.62 -15.96 42.15
C MET A 206 -11.00 -16.30 42.71
N LYS A 207 -12.04 -16.30 41.86
CA LYS A 207 -13.40 -16.71 42.26
C LYS A 207 -13.44 -18.12 42.81
N ASN A 208 -12.75 -19.08 42.19
CA ASN A 208 -12.66 -20.46 42.69
C ASN A 208 -12.00 -20.55 44.08
N ARG A 209 -11.11 -19.62 44.41
CA ARG A 209 -10.46 -19.51 45.73
C ARG A 209 -11.22 -18.60 46.71
N LYS A 210 -12.42 -18.14 46.34
CA LYS A 210 -13.23 -17.19 47.13
C LYS A 210 -12.51 -15.88 47.42
N LEU A 211 -11.68 -15.43 46.48
CA LEU A 211 -11.01 -14.14 46.51
C LEU A 211 -11.75 -13.18 45.58
N ASP A 212 -12.01 -11.98 46.06
CA ASP A 212 -12.60 -10.91 45.27
C ASP A 212 -11.55 -10.24 44.37
N TRP A 213 -12.01 -9.67 43.25
CA TRP A 213 -11.15 -8.93 42.34
C TRP A 213 -10.82 -7.55 42.94
N ASP A 214 -9.69 -7.45 43.62
CA ASP A 214 -9.15 -6.18 44.10
C ASP A 214 -8.06 -5.66 43.15
N GLU A 215 -8.38 -4.57 42.46
CA GLU A 215 -7.50 -3.92 41.49
C GLU A 215 -6.22 -3.36 42.13
N SER A 216 -6.28 -2.95 43.41
CA SER A 216 -5.11 -2.49 44.17
C SER A 216 -4.11 -3.62 44.40
N LEU A 217 -4.60 -4.76 44.88
CA LEU A 217 -3.79 -5.94 45.16
C LEU A 217 -3.17 -6.54 43.89
N ILE A 218 -3.93 -6.53 42.79
CA ILE A 218 -3.43 -6.98 41.48
C ILE A 218 -2.33 -6.05 40.97
N ASN A 219 -2.50 -4.72 41.07
CA ASN A 219 -1.46 -3.77 40.68
C ASN A 219 -0.18 -3.91 41.54
N GLN A 220 -0.32 -4.21 42.83
CA GLN A 220 0.82 -4.53 43.69
C GLN A 220 1.51 -5.83 43.26
N LEU A 221 0.74 -6.86 42.89
CA LEU A 221 1.27 -8.14 42.41
C LEU A 221 2.02 -7.97 41.08
N ILE A 222 1.46 -7.22 40.14
CA ILE A 222 2.09 -6.88 38.84
C ILE A 222 3.45 -6.22 39.07
N LYS A 223 3.50 -5.20 39.96
CA LYS A 223 4.74 -4.52 40.33
C LYS A 223 5.74 -5.45 41.02
N LYS A 224 5.28 -6.30 41.94
CA LYS A 224 6.12 -7.27 42.67
C LYS A 224 6.72 -8.32 41.74
N MET A 225 5.98 -8.72 40.71
CA MET A 225 6.42 -9.64 39.66
C MET A 225 7.36 -9.00 38.63
N GLY A 226 7.59 -7.68 38.71
CA GLY A 226 8.54 -6.96 37.84
C GLY A 226 7.97 -6.51 36.50
N TYR A 227 6.65 -6.59 36.29
CA TYR A 227 6.03 -6.12 35.06
C TYR A 227 5.88 -4.59 35.06
N LYS A 228 6.22 -3.96 33.93
CA LYS A 228 6.06 -2.51 33.73
C LYS A 228 4.63 -2.13 33.38
N GLU A 229 3.98 -2.95 32.57
CA GLU A 229 2.59 -2.77 32.16
C GLU A 229 1.74 -3.97 32.58
N SER A 230 0.49 -3.69 32.99
CA SER A 230 -0.48 -4.75 33.31
C SER A 230 -0.78 -5.64 32.12
N PHE A 231 -0.68 -5.09 30.91
CA PHE A 231 -0.84 -5.79 29.64
C PHE A 231 0.11 -7.00 29.51
N ASP A 232 1.40 -6.80 29.80
CA ASP A 232 2.42 -7.84 29.72
C ASP A 232 2.18 -8.95 30.74
N PHE A 233 1.77 -8.59 31.96
CA PHE A 233 1.43 -9.55 33.01
C PHE A 233 0.26 -10.46 32.59
N PHE A 234 -0.82 -9.86 32.08
CA PHE A 234 -1.98 -10.64 31.65
C PHE A 234 -1.68 -11.46 30.39
N ARG A 235 -0.88 -10.96 29.46
CA ARG A 235 -0.42 -11.73 28.29
C ARG A 235 0.34 -12.99 28.73
N ASP A 236 1.29 -12.84 29.65
CA ASP A 236 2.09 -13.98 30.12
C ASP A 236 1.26 -14.99 30.92
N LEU A 237 0.16 -14.57 31.56
CA LEU A 237 -0.77 -15.47 32.24
C LEU A 237 -1.71 -16.24 31.29
N GLY A 238 -1.90 -15.74 30.08
CA GLY A 238 -2.71 -16.35 29.03
C GLY A 238 -1.99 -17.48 28.27
N ASN A 239 -0.65 -17.50 28.31
CA ASN A 239 0.21 -18.56 27.76
C ASN A 239 0.48 -19.67 28.78
#